data_AF-A0A4Q0IUH7-F1
#
_entry.id   AF-A0A4Q0IUH7-F1
#
_cell.length_a   1.000
_cell.length_b   1.000
_cell.length_c   1.000
_cell.angle_alpha   90.00
_cell.angle_beta   90.00
_cell.angle_gamma   90.00
#
_symmetry.space_group_name_H-M   'P 1'
#
loop_
_entity.id
_entity.type
_entity.pdbx_description
1 polymer ?
#
loop_
_entity_poly.entity_id
_entity_poly.type
_entity_poly.pdbx_seq_one_letter_code
_entity_poly.pdbx_strand_id
1 'polypeptide(L)'
;MSLTLRPYQPSDAAVITSWLKSEYLMRQWCADRYERYPVTPEDMNIYYERNIDGQQSRALTMTDGDDIVGYITLRTPADNLAEQRLGFVIVDDSKRGHGLGKALVSLAVKYAFEELGATKVSLGVFENNPSAIHCYESAGFHRVSLSETESYECLGETWNCIEMEQYNMDKKIYPRSNDNQTVYLKSVVTRPTIEVGDFTIYNDFVNNPRDFEKNNVLYHYPINNDRLIIGKFCSIACGAKFIFNCANHTLKSLSTYTFPLFFEEWNLPKSEVASAWDNKGDIVIGNDVWIGYDAVIMAGVTIGDGAIIGTRAVVSKDVEPYSIVGGVPAKEIRKRFAPDVIKRLLELQWWNWPDEKIHRAIPLIRIGKIELLEKLL
;
A
#
# COMPACT_ATOMS: atom_id res chain seq x y z
N MET A 1 -7.29 -17.09 -19.02
CA MET A 1 -8.40 -16.17 -18.73
C MET A 1 -7.85 -14.76 -18.86
N SER A 2 -8.49 -13.92 -19.66
CA SER A 2 -8.18 -12.50 -19.80
C SER A 2 -9.33 -11.72 -19.17
N LEU A 3 -9.36 -11.69 -17.84
CA LEU A 3 -10.45 -11.06 -17.09
C LEU A 3 -10.33 -9.53 -17.13
N THR A 4 -11.38 -8.87 -17.58
CA THR A 4 -11.45 -7.39 -17.66
C THR A 4 -12.77 -6.88 -17.10
N LEU A 5 -12.76 -5.65 -16.56
CA LEU A 5 -13.97 -4.93 -16.17
C LEU A 5 -14.33 -3.89 -17.23
N ARG A 6 -15.62 -3.78 -17.53
CA ARG A 6 -16.18 -2.72 -18.35
C ARG A 6 -17.51 -2.21 -17.77
N PRO A 7 -17.98 -1.01 -18.14
CA PRO A 7 -19.32 -0.58 -17.82
C PRO A 7 -20.37 -1.60 -18.26
N TYR A 8 -21.37 -1.80 -17.40
CA TYR A 8 -22.55 -2.62 -17.70
C TYR A 8 -23.25 -2.11 -18.97
N GLN A 9 -23.75 -3.05 -19.78
CA GLN A 9 -24.57 -2.76 -20.94
C GLN A 9 -25.94 -3.43 -20.77
N PRO A 10 -27.05 -2.81 -21.22
CA PRO A 10 -28.39 -3.41 -21.09
C PRO A 10 -28.56 -4.81 -21.68
N SER A 11 -27.73 -5.16 -22.67
CA SER A 11 -27.64 -6.50 -23.26
C SER A 11 -27.10 -7.57 -22.30
N ASP A 12 -26.34 -7.17 -21.28
CA ASP A 12 -25.74 -8.09 -20.30
C ASP A 12 -26.80 -8.70 -19.37
N ALA A 13 -27.93 -8.01 -19.18
CA ALA A 13 -28.96 -8.36 -18.21
C ALA A 13 -29.49 -9.79 -18.40
N ALA A 14 -29.65 -10.22 -19.66
CA ALA A 14 -30.12 -11.56 -20.00
C ALA A 14 -29.19 -12.66 -19.47
N VAL A 15 -27.87 -12.44 -19.54
CA VAL A 15 -26.89 -13.39 -19.03
C VAL A 15 -26.84 -13.34 -17.50
N ILE A 16 -26.80 -12.14 -16.91
CA ILE A 16 -26.65 -11.98 -15.46
C ILE A 16 -27.86 -12.51 -14.69
N THR A 17 -29.08 -12.18 -15.14
CA THR A 17 -30.32 -12.67 -14.50
C THR A 17 -30.46 -14.19 -14.62
N SER A 18 -29.87 -14.81 -15.65
CA SER A 18 -29.88 -16.27 -15.82
C SER A 18 -29.15 -17.01 -14.69
N TRP A 19 -28.22 -16.36 -13.97
CA TRP A 19 -27.48 -16.96 -12.85
C TRP A 19 -28.31 -17.05 -11.55
N LEU A 20 -29.47 -16.38 -11.48
CA LEU A 20 -30.35 -16.37 -10.31
C LEU A 20 -31.30 -17.58 -10.31
N LYS A 21 -30.76 -18.74 -9.90
CA LYS A 21 -31.47 -20.03 -9.95
C LYS A 21 -32.53 -20.24 -8.87
N SER A 22 -32.62 -19.36 -7.87
CA SER A 22 -33.63 -19.43 -6.82
C SER A 22 -33.93 -18.06 -6.22
N GLU A 23 -35.12 -17.89 -5.63
CA GLU A 23 -35.46 -16.67 -4.89
C GLU A 23 -34.53 -16.45 -3.70
N TYR A 24 -34.11 -17.53 -3.02
CA TYR A 24 -33.14 -17.45 -1.92
C TYR A 24 -31.82 -16.80 -2.37
N LEU A 25 -31.26 -17.24 -3.52
CA LEU A 25 -30.03 -16.65 -4.06
C LEU A 25 -30.23 -15.20 -4.49
N MET A 26 -31.39 -14.90 -5.09
CA MET A 26 -31.77 -13.53 -5.45
C MET A 26 -31.77 -12.63 -4.21
N ARG A 27 -32.43 -13.03 -3.12
CA ARG A 27 -32.46 -12.27 -1.87
C ARG A 27 -31.06 -12.10 -1.27
N GLN A 28 -30.19 -13.12 -1.34
CA GLN A 28 -28.80 -12.96 -0.89
C GLN A 28 -27.99 -11.96 -1.74
N TRP A 29 -28.33 -11.82 -3.02
CA TRP A 29 -27.63 -10.93 -3.96
C TRP A 29 -28.11 -9.48 -3.89
N CYS A 30 -29.43 -9.27 -3.80
CA CYS A 30 -30.04 -7.95 -3.90
C CYS A 30 -30.78 -7.49 -2.64
N ALA A 31 -30.85 -8.31 -1.59
CA ALA A 31 -31.81 -8.12 -0.49
C ALA A 31 -33.23 -7.89 -1.08
N ASP A 32 -33.89 -6.80 -0.71
CA ASP A 32 -35.23 -6.44 -1.20
C ASP A 32 -35.23 -5.40 -2.32
N ARG A 33 -34.12 -5.25 -3.05
CA ARG A 33 -34.04 -4.28 -4.16
C ARG A 33 -34.83 -4.69 -5.40
N TYR A 34 -35.14 -5.98 -5.55
CA TYR A 34 -36.08 -6.49 -6.55
C TYR A 34 -37.32 -7.08 -5.85
N GLU A 35 -38.50 -6.68 -6.29
CA GLU A 35 -39.76 -7.02 -5.62
C GLU A 35 -40.18 -8.48 -5.84
N ARG A 36 -39.90 -9.03 -7.03
CA ARG A 36 -40.41 -10.34 -7.48
C ARG A 36 -39.30 -11.27 -7.98
N TYR A 37 -39.52 -12.57 -7.81
CA TYR A 37 -38.74 -13.63 -8.44
C TYR A 37 -39.58 -14.34 -9.53
N PRO A 38 -39.00 -14.67 -10.72
CA PRO A 38 -37.64 -14.34 -11.16
C PRO A 38 -37.47 -12.86 -11.55
N VAL A 39 -36.26 -12.32 -11.36
CA VAL A 39 -35.88 -11.00 -11.89
C VAL A 39 -35.73 -11.11 -13.40
N THR A 40 -36.44 -10.27 -14.16
CA THR A 40 -36.29 -10.26 -15.62
C THR A 40 -35.16 -9.31 -16.07
N PRO A 41 -34.63 -9.48 -17.29
CA PRO A 41 -33.70 -8.51 -17.89
C PRO A 41 -34.22 -7.07 -17.85
N GLU A 42 -35.53 -6.88 -18.08
CA GLU A 42 -36.19 -5.59 -18.01
C GLU A 42 -36.19 -5.02 -16.59
N ASP A 43 -36.49 -5.85 -15.58
CA ASP A 43 -36.47 -5.43 -14.18
C ASP A 43 -35.06 -4.91 -13.79
N MET A 44 -34.00 -5.61 -14.20
CA MET A 44 -32.61 -5.21 -13.97
C MET A 44 -32.24 -3.91 -14.71
N ASN A 45 -32.67 -3.75 -15.95
CA ASN A 45 -32.43 -2.53 -16.74
C ASN A 45 -33.16 -1.31 -16.16
N ILE A 46 -34.40 -1.49 -15.69
CA ILE A 46 -35.15 -0.44 -15.00
C ILE A 46 -34.43 -0.03 -13.70
N TYR A 47 -33.92 -1.00 -12.93
CA TYR A 47 -33.13 -0.69 -11.74
C TYR A 47 -31.87 0.09 -12.10
N TYR A 48 -31.14 -0.33 -13.14
CA TYR A 48 -29.94 0.35 -13.63
C TYR A 48 -30.23 1.81 -14.01
N GLU A 49 -31.23 2.07 -14.85
CA GLU A 49 -31.60 3.42 -15.29
C GLU A 49 -31.99 4.35 -14.13
N ARG A 50 -32.62 3.81 -13.09
CA ARG A 50 -33.06 4.58 -11.92
C ARG A 50 -31.95 4.89 -10.93
N ASN A 51 -30.96 4.01 -10.78
CA ASN A 51 -30.03 4.04 -9.64
C ASN A 51 -28.55 4.21 -10.05
N ILE A 52 -28.20 4.07 -11.32
CA ILE A 52 -26.82 4.14 -11.81
C ILE A 52 -26.64 5.39 -12.66
N ASP A 53 -25.97 6.40 -12.09
CA ASP A 53 -25.74 7.71 -12.72
C ASP A 53 -24.36 7.82 -13.42
N GLY A 54 -23.49 6.82 -13.25
CA GLY A 54 -22.11 6.81 -13.74
C GLY A 54 -21.14 7.70 -12.96
N GLN A 55 -21.62 8.44 -11.96
CA GLN A 55 -20.84 9.38 -11.14
C GLN A 55 -20.76 8.93 -9.68
N GLN A 56 -21.87 8.87 -8.97
CA GLN A 56 -21.93 8.40 -7.60
C GLN A 56 -22.24 6.91 -7.52
N SER A 57 -22.85 6.32 -8.55
CA SER A 57 -23.13 4.89 -8.64
C SER A 57 -22.75 4.35 -10.01
N ARG A 58 -22.16 3.16 -10.03
CA ARG A 58 -21.66 2.48 -11.23
C ARG A 58 -22.04 1.01 -11.20
N ALA A 59 -22.30 0.45 -12.37
CA ALA A 59 -22.41 -0.99 -12.56
C ALA A 59 -21.36 -1.45 -13.57
N LEU A 60 -20.63 -2.51 -13.22
CA LEU A 60 -19.54 -3.06 -13.99
C LEU A 60 -19.81 -4.53 -14.30
N THR A 61 -19.47 -4.93 -15.51
CA THR A 61 -19.51 -6.31 -15.99
C THR A 61 -18.08 -6.82 -16.16
N MET A 62 -17.79 -8.00 -15.61
CA MET A 62 -16.54 -8.70 -15.82
C MET A 62 -16.66 -9.68 -16.99
N THR A 63 -15.69 -9.64 -17.90
CA THR A 63 -15.65 -10.47 -19.10
C THR A 63 -14.39 -11.33 -19.18
N ASP A 64 -14.48 -12.53 -19.75
CA ASP A 64 -13.35 -13.37 -20.17
C ASP A 64 -13.40 -13.54 -21.69
N GLY A 65 -12.71 -12.68 -22.42
CA GLY A 65 -12.95 -12.52 -23.86
C GLY A 65 -14.34 -11.94 -24.11
N ASP A 66 -15.16 -12.65 -24.90
CA ASP A 66 -16.54 -12.24 -25.21
C ASP A 66 -17.56 -12.74 -24.18
N ASP A 67 -17.17 -13.65 -23.28
CA ASP A 67 -18.05 -14.22 -22.27
C ASP A 67 -18.26 -13.25 -21.10
N ILE A 68 -19.51 -13.01 -20.72
CA ILE A 68 -19.87 -12.32 -19.48
C ILE A 68 -19.76 -13.31 -18.32
N VAL A 69 -18.94 -13.00 -17.31
CA VAL A 69 -18.63 -13.93 -16.21
C VAL A 69 -18.81 -13.33 -14.81
N GLY A 70 -19.07 -12.02 -14.70
CA GLY A 70 -19.40 -11.40 -13.42
C GLY A 70 -20.08 -10.04 -13.54
N TYR A 71 -20.73 -9.62 -12.46
CA TYR A 71 -21.39 -8.34 -12.33
C TYR A 71 -21.22 -7.80 -10.91
N ILE A 72 -20.95 -6.51 -10.81
CA ILE A 72 -20.77 -5.80 -9.54
C ILE A 72 -21.18 -4.34 -9.66
N THR A 73 -21.69 -3.78 -8.58
CA THR A 73 -21.95 -2.34 -8.47
C THR A 73 -21.01 -1.69 -7.46
N LEU A 74 -20.71 -0.42 -7.70
CA LEU A 74 -19.99 0.45 -6.78
C LEU A 74 -20.82 1.71 -6.56
N ARG A 75 -20.88 2.19 -5.32
CA ARG A 75 -21.49 3.49 -5.01
C ARG A 75 -20.66 4.29 -4.01
N THR A 76 -20.68 5.60 -4.12
CA THR A 76 -20.12 6.53 -3.14
C THR A 76 -21.16 6.82 -2.06
N PRO A 77 -20.94 6.46 -0.79
CA PRO A 77 -21.81 6.87 0.30
C PRO A 77 -21.87 8.40 0.44
N ALA A 78 -23.06 8.94 0.74
CA ALA A 78 -23.27 10.39 0.80
C ALA A 78 -22.49 11.07 1.94
N ASP A 79 -22.20 10.32 3.01
CA ASP A 79 -21.48 10.73 4.21
C ASP A 79 -19.96 10.53 4.11
N ASN A 80 -19.47 9.79 3.12
CA ASN A 80 -18.04 9.51 2.95
C ASN A 80 -17.62 9.43 1.47
N LEU A 81 -17.22 10.58 0.91
CA LEU A 81 -16.77 10.67 -0.48
C LEU A 81 -15.47 9.92 -0.80
N ALA A 82 -14.70 9.53 0.23
CA ALA A 82 -13.47 8.77 0.06
C ALA A 82 -13.71 7.24 0.06
N GLU A 83 -14.96 6.81 0.21
CA GLU A 83 -15.35 5.40 0.26
C GLU A 83 -16.08 4.96 -1.01
N GLN A 84 -15.88 3.71 -1.40
CA GLN A 84 -16.70 3.02 -2.39
C GLN A 84 -17.35 1.80 -1.75
N ARG A 85 -18.67 1.69 -1.84
CA ARG A 85 -19.43 0.56 -1.32
C ARG A 85 -19.81 -0.39 -2.44
N LEU A 86 -19.33 -1.63 -2.35
CA LEU A 86 -19.67 -2.69 -3.29
C LEU A 86 -21.10 -3.17 -3.04
N GLY A 87 -21.75 -3.67 -4.08
CA GLY A 87 -23.07 -4.29 -4.00
C GLY A 87 -23.35 -5.16 -5.22
N PHE A 88 -24.40 -5.99 -5.14
CA PHE A 88 -24.84 -6.84 -6.23
C PHE A 88 -23.71 -7.68 -6.85
N VAL A 89 -22.86 -8.27 -6.02
CA VAL A 89 -21.74 -9.11 -6.49
C VAL A 89 -22.27 -10.48 -6.91
N ILE A 90 -22.14 -10.81 -8.20
CA ILE A 90 -22.52 -12.13 -8.72
C ILE A 90 -21.57 -12.56 -9.84
N VAL A 91 -21.34 -13.87 -9.92
CA VAL A 91 -20.53 -14.50 -10.97
C VAL A 91 -21.29 -15.67 -11.57
N ASP A 92 -20.91 -16.05 -12.79
CA ASP A 92 -21.44 -17.22 -13.47
C ASP A 92 -21.31 -18.48 -12.59
N ASP A 93 -22.45 -19.06 -12.24
CA ASP A 93 -22.52 -20.18 -11.32
C ASP A 93 -22.00 -21.49 -11.92
N SER A 94 -22.08 -21.62 -13.26
CA SER A 94 -21.56 -22.76 -14.01
C SER A 94 -20.03 -22.85 -13.97
N LYS A 95 -19.35 -21.75 -13.62
CA LYS A 95 -17.90 -21.62 -13.53
C LYS A 95 -17.39 -21.50 -12.08
N ARG A 96 -18.22 -21.84 -11.07
CA ARG A 96 -17.82 -21.83 -9.63
C ARG A 96 -16.57 -22.67 -9.36
N GLY A 97 -15.84 -22.31 -8.31
CA GLY A 97 -14.61 -23.02 -7.89
C GLY A 97 -13.32 -22.61 -8.60
N HIS A 98 -13.39 -21.73 -9.61
CA HIS A 98 -12.22 -21.27 -10.39
C HIS A 98 -11.70 -19.89 -9.98
N GLY A 99 -12.12 -19.36 -8.81
CA GLY A 99 -11.63 -18.08 -8.29
C GLY A 99 -12.25 -16.82 -8.92
N LEU A 100 -13.30 -16.95 -9.75
CA LEU A 100 -13.95 -15.81 -10.42
C LEU A 100 -14.49 -14.75 -9.44
N GLY A 101 -15.09 -15.18 -8.33
CA GLY A 101 -15.58 -14.23 -7.31
C GLY A 101 -14.46 -13.37 -6.74
N LYS A 102 -13.32 -14.00 -6.37
CA LYS A 102 -12.14 -13.28 -5.88
C LYS A 102 -11.61 -12.34 -6.95
N ALA A 103 -11.51 -12.79 -8.19
CA ALA A 103 -11.04 -11.97 -9.31
C ALA A 103 -11.94 -10.74 -9.54
N LEU A 104 -13.26 -10.91 -9.56
CA LEU A 104 -14.23 -9.84 -9.70
C LEU A 104 -14.06 -8.78 -8.60
N VAL A 105 -14.02 -9.22 -7.34
CA VAL A 105 -13.87 -8.34 -6.19
C VAL A 105 -12.52 -7.63 -6.22
N SER A 106 -11.42 -8.34 -6.48
CA SER A 106 -10.09 -7.74 -6.56
C SER A 106 -9.97 -6.71 -7.69
N LEU A 107 -10.56 -6.98 -8.87
CA LEU A 107 -10.60 -6.01 -9.97
C LEU A 107 -11.44 -4.77 -9.60
N ALA A 108 -12.58 -4.96 -8.92
CA ALA A 108 -13.43 -3.85 -8.50
C ALA A 108 -12.77 -2.98 -7.41
N VAL A 109 -12.08 -3.60 -6.46
CA VAL A 109 -11.27 -2.90 -5.44
C VAL A 109 -10.16 -2.10 -6.10
N LYS A 110 -9.44 -2.72 -7.04
CA LYS A 110 -8.39 -2.03 -7.81
C LYS A 110 -8.96 -0.81 -8.54
N TYR A 111 -10.08 -0.98 -9.26
CA TYR A 111 -10.79 0.12 -9.92
C TYR A 111 -11.20 1.22 -8.93
N ALA A 112 -11.75 0.87 -7.76
CA ALA A 112 -12.12 1.84 -6.73
C ALA A 112 -10.92 2.65 -6.21
N PHE A 113 -9.77 2.01 -6.00
CA PHE A 113 -8.58 2.67 -5.48
C PHE A 113 -7.81 3.47 -6.52
N GLU A 114 -7.61 2.93 -7.71
CA GLU A 114 -6.78 3.51 -8.76
C GLU A 114 -7.54 4.52 -9.61
N GLU A 115 -8.74 4.17 -10.07
CA GLU A 115 -9.53 5.00 -11.00
C GLU A 115 -10.43 5.99 -10.26
N LEU A 116 -11.05 5.55 -9.15
CA LEU A 116 -11.96 6.41 -8.36
C LEU A 116 -11.26 7.11 -7.19
N GLY A 117 -10.00 6.77 -6.91
CA GLY A 117 -9.22 7.41 -5.86
C GLY A 117 -9.73 7.14 -4.43
N ALA A 118 -10.52 6.09 -4.20
CA ALA A 118 -11.03 5.76 -2.88
C ALA A 118 -9.89 5.44 -1.90
N THR A 119 -10.09 5.72 -0.61
CA THR A 119 -9.19 5.30 0.48
C THR A 119 -9.72 4.05 1.18
N LYS A 120 -11.02 3.77 1.03
CA LYS A 120 -11.73 2.65 1.63
C LYS A 120 -12.70 2.03 0.63
N VAL A 121 -12.79 0.71 0.61
CA VAL A 121 -13.89 -0.04 0.01
C VAL A 121 -14.65 -0.77 1.11
N SER A 122 -15.98 -0.75 1.08
CA SER A 122 -16.83 -1.48 2.02
C SER A 122 -17.87 -2.35 1.31
N LEU A 123 -18.45 -3.30 2.04
CA LEU A 123 -19.59 -4.09 1.59
C LEU A 123 -20.37 -4.64 2.79
N GLY A 124 -21.65 -4.92 2.56
CA GLY A 124 -22.48 -5.73 3.45
C GLY A 124 -22.72 -7.12 2.85
N VAL A 125 -22.71 -8.15 3.69
CA VAL A 125 -22.99 -9.53 3.30
C VAL A 125 -23.81 -10.25 4.36
N PHE A 126 -24.85 -10.99 3.96
CA PHE A 126 -25.64 -11.76 4.91
C PHE A 126 -24.83 -12.87 5.57
N GLU A 127 -25.01 -13.07 6.88
CA GLU A 127 -24.32 -14.10 7.66
C GLU A 127 -24.57 -15.52 7.15
N ASN A 128 -25.73 -15.74 6.53
CA ASN A 128 -26.14 -17.01 5.94
C ASN A 128 -25.51 -17.26 4.55
N ASN A 129 -24.56 -16.42 4.11
CA ASN A 129 -23.82 -16.56 2.85
C ASN A 129 -22.31 -16.82 3.08
N PRO A 130 -21.92 -17.99 3.61
CA PRO A 130 -20.52 -18.30 3.94
C PRO A 130 -19.61 -18.31 2.71
N SER A 131 -20.15 -18.64 1.53
CA SER A 131 -19.37 -18.63 0.28
C SER A 131 -18.95 -17.21 -0.12
N ALA A 132 -19.84 -16.22 0.01
CA ALA A 132 -19.51 -14.83 -0.28
C ALA A 132 -18.55 -14.27 0.77
N ILE A 133 -18.78 -14.55 2.06
CA ILE A 133 -17.88 -14.13 3.14
C ILE A 133 -16.45 -14.63 2.89
N HIS A 134 -16.27 -15.92 2.60
CA HIS A 134 -14.96 -16.47 2.30
C HIS A 134 -14.32 -15.83 1.06
N CYS A 135 -15.12 -15.54 0.03
CA CYS A 135 -14.66 -14.84 -1.16
C CYS A 135 -14.11 -13.44 -0.82
N TYR A 136 -14.83 -12.65 -0.04
CA TYR A 136 -14.42 -11.32 0.37
C TYR A 136 -13.17 -11.34 1.28
N GLU A 137 -13.12 -12.24 2.26
CA GLU A 137 -11.94 -12.44 3.11
C GLU A 137 -10.71 -12.80 2.26
N SER A 138 -10.87 -13.68 1.28
CA SER A 138 -9.79 -14.07 0.36
C SER A 138 -9.32 -12.94 -0.57
N ALA A 139 -10.18 -11.92 -0.77
CA ALA A 139 -9.89 -10.70 -1.54
C ALA A 139 -9.29 -9.58 -0.67
N GLY A 140 -9.13 -9.79 0.63
CA GLY A 140 -8.47 -8.87 1.56
C GLY A 140 -9.41 -8.01 2.40
N PHE A 141 -10.71 -8.31 2.43
CA PHE A 141 -11.65 -7.66 3.34
C PHE A 141 -11.57 -8.26 4.75
N HIS A 142 -11.71 -7.42 5.77
CA HIS A 142 -11.91 -7.85 7.15
C HIS A 142 -13.30 -7.44 7.65
N ARG A 143 -13.83 -8.21 8.61
CA ARG A 143 -15.12 -7.93 9.25
C ARG A 143 -14.99 -6.73 10.20
N VAL A 144 -16.05 -5.93 10.28
CA VAL A 144 -16.14 -4.76 11.15
C VAL A 144 -17.34 -4.92 12.07
N SER A 145 -17.16 -4.58 13.35
CA SER A 145 -18.28 -4.50 14.29
C SER A 145 -18.86 -3.09 14.24
N LEU A 146 -20.14 -2.98 13.87
CA LEU A 146 -20.90 -1.75 14.02
C LEU A 146 -21.64 -1.72 15.37
N SER A 147 -22.10 -0.53 15.76
CA SER A 147 -22.92 -0.35 16.97
C SER A 147 -24.31 -0.99 16.84
N GLU A 148 -24.80 -1.13 15.60
CA GLU A 148 -26.07 -1.74 15.26
C GLU A 148 -25.86 -2.70 14.09
N THR A 149 -26.55 -3.84 14.12
CA THR A 149 -26.50 -4.83 13.04
C THR A 149 -27.72 -4.63 12.14
N GLU A 150 -27.51 -4.32 10.86
CA GLU A 150 -28.61 -4.28 9.90
C GLU A 150 -29.21 -5.67 9.73
N SER A 151 -30.53 -5.75 9.79
CA SER A 151 -31.29 -7.01 9.68
C SER A 151 -32.42 -6.83 8.67
N TYR A 152 -32.69 -7.86 7.88
CA TYR A 152 -33.69 -7.85 6.82
C TYR A 152 -34.65 -9.03 6.99
N GLU A 153 -35.94 -8.81 6.75
CA GLU A 153 -36.94 -9.89 6.75
C GLU A 153 -37.02 -10.49 5.35
N CYS A 154 -36.38 -11.65 5.17
CA CYS A 154 -36.28 -12.33 3.88
C CYS A 154 -36.91 -13.72 3.99
N LEU A 155 -37.90 -14.01 3.14
CA LEU A 155 -38.57 -15.32 3.08
C LEU A 155 -39.16 -15.80 4.43
N GLY A 156 -39.57 -14.86 5.28
CA GLY A 156 -40.11 -15.15 6.61
C GLY A 156 -39.07 -15.42 7.70
N GLU A 157 -37.80 -15.13 7.41
CA GLU A 157 -36.67 -15.22 8.35
C GLU A 157 -35.95 -13.87 8.46
N THR A 158 -35.46 -13.58 9.66
CA THR A 158 -34.57 -12.43 9.89
C THR A 158 -33.14 -12.78 9.47
N TRP A 159 -32.57 -12.04 8.52
CA TRP A 159 -31.20 -12.22 8.03
C TRP A 159 -30.33 -11.04 8.46
N ASN A 160 -29.27 -11.32 9.22
CA ASN A 160 -28.33 -10.30 9.69
C ASN A 160 -27.23 -10.02 8.65
N CYS A 161 -26.87 -8.76 8.50
CA CYS A 161 -25.79 -8.31 7.63
C CYS A 161 -24.48 -8.13 8.41
N ILE A 162 -23.40 -8.71 7.88
CA ILE A 162 -22.03 -8.50 8.32
C ILE A 162 -21.43 -7.39 7.47
N GLU A 163 -20.86 -6.39 8.12
CA GLU A 163 -20.09 -5.36 7.44
C GLU A 163 -18.63 -5.75 7.30
N MET A 164 -18.08 -5.48 6.13
CA MET A 164 -16.69 -5.75 5.80
C MET A 164 -16.06 -4.55 5.09
N GLU A 165 -14.77 -4.33 5.32
CA GLU A 165 -14.04 -3.24 4.70
C GLU A 165 -12.63 -3.65 4.27
N GLN A 166 -12.08 -2.88 3.34
CA GLN A 166 -10.70 -2.95 2.88
C GLN A 166 -10.18 -1.53 2.67
N TYR A 167 -8.93 -1.27 3.06
CA TYR A 167 -8.31 0.03 2.90
C TYR A 167 -7.29 0.01 1.77
N ASN A 168 -7.16 1.14 1.08
CA ASN A 168 -6.04 1.35 0.18
C ASN A 168 -4.77 1.47 1.05
N MET A 169 -3.96 0.42 1.09
CA MET A 169 -2.75 0.39 1.89
C MET A 169 -1.73 1.43 1.43
N ASP A 170 -1.72 1.84 0.16
CA ASP A 170 -0.89 2.94 -0.31
C ASP A 170 -1.34 4.29 0.29
N LYS A 171 -2.59 4.40 0.76
CA LYS A 171 -3.14 5.59 1.44
C LYS A 171 -3.28 5.45 2.95
N LYS A 172 -2.96 4.29 3.56
CA LYS A 172 -2.96 4.19 5.03
C LYS A 172 -1.76 4.98 5.56
N ILE A 173 -2.00 6.22 5.97
CA ILE A 173 -0.93 7.09 6.46
C ILE A 173 -0.52 6.69 7.88
N TYR A 174 -1.47 6.49 8.78
CA TYR A 174 -1.19 6.20 10.19
C TYR A 174 -1.32 4.68 10.46
N PRO A 175 -0.29 4.02 11.02
CA PRO A 175 -0.31 2.58 11.25
C PRO A 175 -1.25 2.19 12.40
N ARG A 176 -1.47 3.09 13.37
CA ARG A 176 -2.25 2.88 14.60
C ARG A 176 -3.37 3.89 14.72
N SER A 177 -4.51 3.47 15.27
CA SER A 177 -5.62 4.37 15.60
C SER A 177 -5.20 5.38 16.67
N ASN A 178 -5.61 6.64 16.51
CA ASN A 178 -5.32 7.75 17.43
C ASN A 178 -3.83 8.10 17.62
N ASP A 179 -2.94 7.61 16.75
CA ASP A 179 -1.53 8.01 16.69
C ASP A 179 -1.30 8.84 15.42
N ASN A 180 -1.01 10.13 15.61
CA ASN A 180 -0.68 11.06 14.53
C ASN A 180 0.82 11.38 14.44
N GLN A 181 1.65 10.72 15.24
CA GLN A 181 3.10 10.95 15.31
C GLN A 181 3.88 9.90 14.52
N THR A 182 3.25 8.80 14.12
CA THR A 182 3.88 7.75 13.30
C THR A 182 3.16 7.59 11.99
N VAL A 183 3.89 7.56 10.89
CA VAL A 183 3.33 7.34 9.54
C VAL A 183 3.99 6.17 8.85
N TYR A 184 3.27 5.48 7.97
CA TYR A 184 3.88 4.71 6.91
C TYR A 184 4.49 5.69 5.91
N LEU A 185 5.81 5.66 5.81
CA LEU A 185 6.57 6.71 5.11
C LEU A 185 6.26 6.73 3.61
N LYS A 186 6.06 5.56 3.00
CA LYS A 186 5.64 5.41 1.60
C LYS A 186 4.37 6.20 1.28
N SER A 187 3.43 6.31 2.23
CA SER A 187 2.14 6.99 2.05
C SER A 187 2.21 8.51 2.19
N VAL A 188 3.34 9.07 2.61
CA VAL A 188 3.50 10.54 2.78
C VAL A 188 4.58 11.14 1.87
N VAL A 189 5.48 10.32 1.32
CA VAL A 189 6.46 10.73 0.31
C VAL A 189 5.77 10.92 -1.04
N THR A 190 6.10 12.01 -1.74
CA THR A 190 5.49 12.37 -3.02
C THR A 190 6.50 12.62 -4.14
N ARG A 191 7.76 12.89 -3.80
CA ARG A 191 8.84 13.15 -4.75
C ARG A 191 9.22 11.86 -5.48
N PRO A 192 9.30 11.87 -6.82
CA PRO A 192 9.64 10.68 -7.61
C PRO A 192 11.11 10.23 -7.45
N THR A 193 11.98 11.09 -6.90
CA THR A 193 13.38 10.77 -6.61
C THR A 193 13.59 10.12 -5.23
N ILE A 194 12.50 9.84 -4.51
CA ILE A 194 12.51 9.16 -3.22
C ILE A 194 11.65 7.90 -3.35
N GLU A 195 12.28 6.74 -3.16
CA GLU A 195 11.63 5.43 -3.22
C GLU A 195 11.59 4.84 -1.81
N VAL A 196 10.41 4.40 -1.35
CA VAL A 196 10.22 3.86 0.00
C VAL A 196 9.46 2.53 -0.07
N GLY A 197 10.04 1.50 0.53
CA GLY A 197 9.43 0.18 0.64
C GLY A 197 8.26 0.13 1.62
N ASP A 198 7.40 -0.87 1.42
CA ASP A 198 6.22 -1.12 2.24
C ASP A 198 6.57 -1.31 3.73
N PHE A 199 5.62 -0.95 4.59
CA PHE A 199 5.70 -1.05 6.06
C PHE A 199 6.81 -0.23 6.74
N THR A 200 7.64 0.50 5.99
CA THR A 200 8.62 1.42 6.57
C THR A 200 7.90 2.56 7.28
N ILE A 201 8.25 2.78 8.55
CA ILE A 201 7.65 3.80 9.40
C ILE A 201 8.61 4.96 9.66
N TYR A 202 8.04 6.15 9.77
CA TYR A 202 8.71 7.32 10.34
C TYR A 202 7.91 7.81 11.54
N ASN A 203 8.59 8.03 12.66
CA ASN A 203 8.01 8.64 13.85
C ASN A 203 8.58 10.03 14.06
N ASP A 204 7.72 11.03 14.24
CA ASP A 204 8.08 12.38 14.63
C ASP A 204 7.08 12.90 15.65
N PHE A 205 7.56 13.13 16.88
CA PHE A 205 6.76 13.71 17.96
C PHE A 205 7.03 15.21 18.15
N VAL A 206 7.90 15.80 17.32
CA VAL A 206 8.27 17.22 17.35
C VAL A 206 7.58 18.00 16.23
N ASN A 207 7.64 17.48 14.99
CA ASN A 207 7.01 18.06 13.82
C ASN A 207 5.90 17.15 13.28
N ASN A 208 5.17 17.61 12.28
CA ASN A 208 4.25 16.76 11.54
C ASN A 208 5.05 15.68 10.77
N PRO A 209 4.89 14.38 11.06
CA PRO A 209 5.65 13.32 10.40
C PRO A 209 5.37 13.22 8.89
N ARG A 210 4.27 13.81 8.40
CA ARG A 210 3.95 13.90 6.97
C ARG A 210 4.91 14.82 6.21
N ASP A 211 5.60 15.72 6.90
CA ASP A 211 6.54 16.67 6.30
C ASP A 211 7.97 16.10 6.21
N PHE A 212 8.13 14.77 6.17
CA PHE A 212 9.43 14.10 6.12
C PHE A 212 10.35 14.63 5.00
N GLU A 213 9.82 14.82 3.79
CA GLU A 213 10.61 15.32 2.65
C GLU A 213 11.17 16.72 2.89
N LYS A 214 10.44 17.55 3.64
CA LYS A 214 10.85 18.91 3.98
C LYS A 214 11.83 18.93 5.14
N ASN A 215 11.55 18.14 6.17
CA ASN A 215 12.26 18.23 7.44
C ASN A 215 13.48 17.32 7.49
N ASN A 216 13.48 16.19 6.79
CA ASN A 216 14.47 15.12 6.95
C ASN A 216 15.34 14.93 5.70
N VAL A 217 14.89 15.34 4.52
CA VAL A 217 15.64 15.21 3.26
C VAL A 217 16.22 16.57 2.85
N LEU A 218 17.51 16.78 3.12
CA LEU A 218 18.16 18.08 3.01
C LEU A 218 19.11 18.14 1.82
N TYR A 219 19.14 19.27 1.12
CA TYR A 219 20.01 19.54 -0.04
C TYR A 219 19.82 18.60 -1.24
N HIS A 220 18.63 18.00 -1.36
CA HIS A 220 18.28 17.11 -2.46
C HIS A 220 17.68 17.90 -3.63
N TYR A 221 18.52 18.38 -4.54
CA TYR A 221 18.10 19.15 -5.71
C TYR A 221 18.13 18.32 -7.00
N PRO A 222 17.19 18.52 -7.94
CA PRO A 222 17.10 17.72 -9.16
C PRO A 222 18.37 17.70 -10.02
N ILE A 223 19.21 18.74 -9.93
CA ILE A 223 20.41 18.91 -10.76
C ILE A 223 21.43 17.76 -10.60
N ASN A 224 21.46 17.08 -9.45
CA ASN A 224 22.42 16.01 -9.19
C ASN A 224 21.93 14.62 -9.59
N ASN A 225 20.65 14.47 -9.92
CA ASN A 225 20.01 13.19 -10.28
C ASN A 225 20.23 12.06 -9.25
N ASP A 226 20.53 12.42 -8.00
CA ASP A 226 20.66 11.50 -6.88
C ASP A 226 19.29 11.12 -6.32
N ARG A 227 19.19 9.93 -5.72
CA ARG A 227 17.96 9.39 -5.14
C ARG A 227 18.15 9.01 -3.67
N LEU A 228 17.04 8.98 -2.95
CA LEU A 228 16.94 8.31 -1.64
C LEU A 228 16.12 7.06 -1.84
N ILE A 229 16.73 5.90 -1.62
CA ILE A 229 16.07 4.60 -1.74
C ILE A 229 16.04 4.00 -0.34
N ILE A 230 14.85 3.70 0.17
CA ILE A 230 14.65 3.08 1.48
C ILE A 230 13.88 1.78 1.29
N GLY A 231 14.42 0.68 1.81
CA GLY A 231 13.78 -0.63 1.76
C GLY A 231 12.51 -0.74 2.60
N LYS A 232 12.04 -1.97 2.74
CA LYS A 232 10.82 -2.34 3.47
C LYS A 232 11.10 -2.53 4.96
N PHE A 233 10.05 -2.41 5.78
CA PHE A 233 10.09 -2.69 7.22
C PHE A 233 11.15 -1.90 8.02
N CYS A 234 11.54 -0.72 7.56
CA CYS A 234 12.49 0.13 8.28
C CYS A 234 11.78 0.92 9.38
N SER A 235 12.53 1.23 10.45
CA SER A 235 12.08 2.06 11.56
C SER A 235 12.94 3.31 11.65
N ILE A 236 12.38 4.47 11.31
CA ILE A 236 13.09 5.75 11.31
C ILE A 236 12.57 6.61 12.46
N ALA A 237 13.45 6.91 13.40
CA ALA A 237 13.10 7.72 14.56
C ALA A 237 13.13 9.22 14.27
N CYS A 238 12.46 9.96 15.15
CA CYS A 238 12.33 11.42 15.09
C CYS A 238 13.69 12.11 14.89
N GLY A 239 13.71 13.10 14.00
CA GLY A 239 14.87 13.95 13.78
C GLY A 239 15.96 13.38 12.85
N ALA A 240 15.87 12.13 12.41
CA ALA A 240 16.85 11.55 11.49
C ALA A 240 16.98 12.38 10.19
N LYS A 241 18.20 12.67 9.71
CA LYS A 241 18.45 13.51 8.54
C LYS A 241 19.20 12.75 7.44
N PHE A 242 18.85 13.04 6.19
CA PHE A 242 19.51 12.57 4.98
C PHE A 242 20.10 13.78 4.28
N ILE A 243 21.43 13.86 4.23
CA ILE A 243 22.16 15.01 3.67
C ILE A 243 22.64 14.66 2.26
N PHE A 244 22.11 15.34 1.25
CA PHE A 244 22.41 15.07 -0.15
C PHE A 244 23.58 15.88 -0.71
N ASN A 245 23.94 15.59 -1.97
CA ASN A 245 25.19 16.01 -2.58
C ASN A 245 25.38 17.53 -2.70
N CYS A 246 24.31 18.33 -2.80
CA CYS A 246 24.44 19.79 -2.83
C CYS A 246 24.88 20.42 -1.50
N ALA A 247 25.07 19.64 -0.43
CA ALA A 247 25.77 20.07 0.77
C ALA A 247 27.30 19.93 0.68
N ASN A 248 27.82 19.14 -0.27
CA ASN A 248 29.23 18.82 -0.40
C ASN A 248 29.89 19.74 -1.43
N HIS A 249 30.43 20.89 -1.00
CA HIS A 249 31.19 21.75 -1.90
C HIS A 249 32.38 21.00 -2.48
N THR A 250 32.68 21.25 -3.76
CA THR A 250 33.76 20.54 -4.43
C THR A 250 35.10 20.80 -3.75
N LEU A 251 35.85 19.73 -3.48
CA LEU A 251 37.22 19.80 -2.95
C LEU A 251 38.29 19.77 -4.04
N LYS A 252 37.88 19.75 -5.33
CA LYS A 252 38.79 19.78 -6.48
C LYS A 252 39.38 21.17 -6.72
N SER A 253 38.68 22.20 -6.26
CA SER A 253 39.10 23.60 -6.34
C SER A 253 40.02 23.97 -5.18
N LEU A 254 40.85 25.00 -5.38
CA LEU A 254 41.62 25.62 -4.29
C LEU A 254 40.73 26.34 -3.26
N SER A 255 39.51 26.71 -3.65
CA SER A 255 38.52 27.38 -2.81
C SER A 255 37.28 26.53 -2.66
N THR A 256 36.72 26.49 -1.45
CA THR A 256 35.41 25.89 -1.18
C THR A 256 34.25 26.84 -1.47
N TYR A 257 34.51 28.05 -1.99
CA TYR A 257 33.45 28.97 -2.42
C TYR A 257 32.82 28.49 -3.73
N THR A 258 31.49 28.47 -3.78
CA THR A 258 30.71 27.92 -4.90
C THR A 258 30.58 28.92 -6.05
N PHE A 259 31.70 29.32 -6.66
CA PHE A 259 31.68 30.24 -7.81
C PHE A 259 30.70 29.83 -8.91
N PRO A 260 30.62 28.54 -9.33
CA PRO A 260 29.70 28.13 -10.39
C PRO A 260 28.22 28.33 -10.02
N LEU A 261 27.87 28.39 -8.73
CA LEU A 261 26.49 28.67 -8.29
C LEU A 261 26.09 30.12 -8.56
N PHE A 262 27.03 31.06 -8.43
CA PHE A 262 26.83 32.48 -8.64
C PHE A 262 27.32 32.90 -10.03
N PHE A 263 27.01 32.08 -11.04
CA PHE A 263 27.57 32.21 -12.39
C PHE A 263 27.31 33.58 -13.03
N GLU A 264 26.20 34.26 -12.71
CA GLU A 264 25.90 35.60 -13.22
C GLU A 264 26.86 36.66 -12.67
N GLU A 265 27.17 36.60 -11.37
CA GLU A 265 28.08 37.54 -10.70
C GLU A 265 29.52 37.39 -11.23
N TRP A 266 29.94 36.15 -11.49
CA TRP A 266 31.30 35.83 -11.89
C TRP A 266 31.48 35.61 -13.40
N ASN A 267 30.42 35.85 -14.18
CA ASN A 267 30.39 35.66 -15.64
C ASN A 267 30.85 34.25 -16.08
N LEU A 268 30.33 33.22 -15.41
CA LEU A 268 30.63 31.80 -15.65
C LEU A 268 29.52 31.11 -16.47
N PRO A 269 29.80 29.98 -17.14
CA PRO A 269 28.78 29.22 -17.85
C PRO A 269 27.77 28.59 -16.87
N LYS A 270 26.47 28.84 -17.09
CA LYS A 270 25.38 28.23 -16.31
C LYS A 270 25.41 26.69 -16.32
N SER A 271 25.95 26.09 -17.38
CA SER A 271 26.12 24.63 -17.51
C SER A 271 27.06 24.04 -16.45
N GLU A 272 27.89 24.86 -15.81
CA GLU A 272 28.87 24.41 -14.81
C GLU A 272 28.35 24.45 -13.38
N VAL A 273 27.10 24.89 -13.13
CA VAL A 273 26.55 25.02 -11.76
C VAL A 273 26.73 23.73 -10.94
N ALA A 274 26.48 22.57 -11.55
CA ALA A 274 26.64 21.26 -10.89
C ALA A 274 28.09 20.97 -10.44
N SER A 275 29.10 21.59 -11.07
CA SER A 275 30.51 21.40 -10.70
C SER A 275 30.88 22.04 -9.37
N ALA A 276 30.00 22.86 -8.78
CA ALA A 276 30.20 23.43 -7.45
C ALA A 276 30.18 22.36 -6.34
N TRP A 277 29.69 21.15 -6.62
CA TRP A 277 29.53 20.09 -5.64
C TRP A 277 30.16 18.76 -6.08
N ASP A 278 30.60 17.97 -5.11
CA ASP A 278 31.05 16.60 -5.35
C ASP A 278 29.87 15.62 -5.20
N ASN A 279 29.52 14.95 -6.30
CA ASN A 279 28.45 13.97 -6.34
C ASN A 279 28.96 12.57 -5.91
N LYS A 280 28.43 12.07 -4.80
CA LYS A 280 28.71 10.75 -4.21
C LYS A 280 27.65 9.69 -4.53
N GLY A 281 26.63 10.05 -5.33
CA GLY A 281 25.54 9.16 -5.73
C GLY A 281 24.39 9.13 -4.73
N ASP A 282 23.58 8.07 -4.86
CA ASP A 282 22.35 7.82 -4.12
C ASP A 282 22.62 7.54 -2.63
N ILE A 283 21.64 7.82 -1.77
CA ILE A 283 21.58 7.25 -0.43
C ILE A 283 20.70 6.00 -0.49
N VAL A 284 21.25 4.86 -0.12
CA VAL A 284 20.55 3.57 -0.21
C VAL A 284 20.44 2.95 1.17
N ILE A 285 19.22 2.74 1.64
CA ILE A 285 18.91 2.06 2.90
C ILE A 285 18.24 0.74 2.55
N GLY A 286 18.78 -0.37 3.06
CA GLY A 286 18.20 -1.69 2.91
C GLY A 286 16.88 -1.87 3.65
N ASN A 287 16.53 -3.13 3.91
CA ASN A 287 15.31 -3.56 4.58
C ASN A 287 15.58 -3.89 6.05
N ASP A 288 14.56 -3.86 6.92
CA ASP A 288 14.71 -4.14 8.37
C ASP A 288 15.75 -3.22 9.06
N VAL A 289 15.96 -2.00 8.55
CA VAL A 289 16.93 -1.06 9.12
C VAL A 289 16.29 -0.24 10.24
N TRP A 290 16.98 -0.11 11.36
CA TRP A 290 16.60 0.78 12.46
C TRP A 290 17.50 2.01 12.50
N ILE A 291 16.92 3.20 12.28
CA ILE A 291 17.62 4.48 12.35
C ILE A 291 17.21 5.21 13.63
N GLY A 292 18.20 5.42 14.52
CA GLY A 292 18.02 6.07 15.81
C GLY A 292 17.71 7.57 15.74
N TYR A 293 17.23 8.10 16.85
CA TYR A 293 16.84 9.51 17.00
C TYR A 293 17.98 10.45 16.59
N ASP A 294 17.67 11.52 15.84
CA ASP A 294 18.66 12.52 15.36
C ASP A 294 19.87 11.95 14.60
N ALA A 295 19.83 10.71 14.07
CA ALA A 295 20.93 10.19 13.27
C ALA A 295 21.05 10.95 11.92
N VAL A 296 22.26 11.15 11.42
CA VAL A 296 22.54 11.85 10.16
C VAL A 296 23.21 10.89 9.19
N ILE A 297 22.60 10.71 8.02
CA ILE A 297 23.10 9.88 6.92
C ILE A 297 23.65 10.81 5.84
N MET A 298 24.93 10.67 5.52
CA MET A 298 25.62 11.50 4.53
C MET A 298 25.41 10.97 3.10
N ALA A 299 25.57 11.86 2.11
CA ALA A 299 25.40 11.55 0.69
C ALA A 299 26.27 10.37 0.23
N GLY A 300 25.72 9.52 -0.63
CA GLY A 300 26.40 8.37 -1.22
C GLY A 300 26.51 7.14 -0.32
N VAL A 301 25.96 7.18 0.91
CA VAL A 301 26.05 6.06 1.86
C VAL A 301 25.04 4.97 1.51
N THR A 302 25.52 3.73 1.51
CA THR A 302 24.71 2.52 1.50
C THR A 302 24.66 1.88 2.90
N ILE A 303 23.46 1.63 3.42
CA ILE A 303 23.20 0.93 4.68
C ILE A 303 22.57 -0.43 4.37
N GLY A 304 23.26 -1.51 4.71
CA GLY A 304 22.81 -2.88 4.45
C GLY A 304 21.61 -3.33 5.28
N ASP A 305 20.95 -4.40 4.82
CA ASP A 305 19.77 -4.96 5.46
C ASP A 305 20.01 -5.30 6.93
N GLY A 306 19.00 -5.06 7.78
CA GLY A 306 19.05 -5.39 9.20
C GLY A 306 20.02 -4.54 10.03
N ALA A 307 20.63 -3.50 9.47
CA ALA A 307 21.56 -2.64 10.21
C ALA A 307 20.83 -1.79 11.27
N ILE A 308 21.58 -1.39 12.31
CA ILE A 308 21.12 -0.50 13.37
C ILE A 308 22.04 0.71 13.43
N ILE A 309 21.46 1.89 13.23
CA ILE A 309 22.13 3.18 13.35
C ILE A 309 21.79 3.78 14.70
N GLY A 310 22.80 3.99 15.55
CA GLY A 310 22.63 4.56 16.87
C GLY A 310 22.10 6.00 16.84
N THR A 311 21.45 6.40 17.93
CA THR A 311 21.00 7.78 18.16
C THR A 311 22.15 8.77 17.97
N ARG A 312 21.90 9.86 17.23
CA ARG A 312 22.86 10.95 16.92
C ARG A 312 24.14 10.49 16.21
N ALA A 313 24.13 9.31 15.59
CA ALA A 313 25.26 8.87 14.78
C ALA A 313 25.37 9.71 13.51
N VAL A 314 26.60 10.02 13.08
CA VAL A 314 26.86 10.64 11.76
C VAL A 314 27.49 9.57 10.87
N VAL A 315 26.67 8.99 10.01
CA VAL A 315 27.05 7.91 9.10
C VAL A 315 27.64 8.52 7.84
N SER A 316 28.97 8.48 7.74
CA SER A 316 29.75 9.06 6.64
C SER A 316 30.39 8.02 5.71
N LYS A 317 30.15 6.73 5.97
CA LYS A 317 30.62 5.58 5.20
C LYS A 317 29.55 4.50 5.19
N ASP A 318 29.64 3.59 4.24
CA ASP A 318 28.73 2.45 4.12
C ASP A 318 28.69 1.61 5.40
N VAL A 319 27.52 1.04 5.66
CA VAL A 319 27.25 0.21 6.82
C VAL A 319 26.90 -1.20 6.34
N GLU A 320 27.71 -2.16 6.76
CA GLU A 320 27.50 -3.56 6.42
C GLU A 320 26.16 -4.11 6.96
N PRO A 321 25.54 -5.10 6.29
CA PRO A 321 24.32 -5.73 6.76
C PRO A 321 24.45 -6.26 8.19
N TYR A 322 23.37 -6.10 8.96
CA TYR A 322 23.26 -6.52 10.35
C TYR A 322 24.32 -5.95 11.30
N SER A 323 25.03 -4.88 10.91
CA SER A 323 25.92 -4.13 11.81
C SER A 323 25.15 -3.18 12.71
N ILE A 324 25.69 -2.96 13.90
CA ILE A 324 25.29 -1.88 14.80
C ILE A 324 26.39 -0.84 14.76
N VAL A 325 26.07 0.39 14.36
CA VAL A 325 27.02 1.51 14.27
C VAL A 325 26.56 2.68 15.14
N GLY A 326 27.50 3.50 15.60
CA GLY A 326 27.18 4.72 16.36
C GLY A 326 28.36 5.68 16.50
N GLY A 327 28.07 6.92 16.90
CA GLY A 327 29.08 7.95 17.15
C GLY A 327 29.26 8.96 16.02
N VAL A 328 30.20 9.90 16.22
CA VAL A 328 30.55 10.96 15.26
C VAL A 328 32.09 11.00 15.10
N PRO A 329 32.65 10.50 13.98
CA PRO A 329 31.95 9.75 12.93
C PRO A 329 31.44 8.39 13.44
N ALA A 330 30.40 7.85 12.79
CA ALA A 330 29.86 6.55 13.13
C ALA A 330 30.92 5.45 12.90
N LYS A 331 31.04 4.53 13.87
CA LYS A 331 31.90 3.35 13.79
C LYS A 331 31.10 2.11 14.14
N GLU A 332 31.51 0.97 13.59
CA GLU A 332 30.95 -0.32 14.00
C GLU A 332 31.20 -0.58 15.49
N ILE A 333 30.14 -0.92 16.20
CA ILE A 333 30.16 -1.33 17.60
C ILE A 333 30.27 -2.86 17.65
N ARG A 334 29.39 -3.55 16.91
CA ARG A 334 29.36 -5.01 16.75
C ARG A 334 28.37 -5.41 15.66
N LYS A 335 28.42 -6.67 15.24
CA LYS A 335 27.36 -7.33 14.46
C LYS A 335 26.19 -7.76 15.37
N ARG A 336 24.96 -7.83 14.82
CA ARG A 336 23.77 -8.37 15.49
C ARG A 336 23.89 -9.88 15.72
N PHE A 337 24.43 -10.60 14.74
CA PHE A 337 24.51 -12.07 14.70
C PHE A 337 25.87 -12.57 14.20
N ALA A 338 26.08 -13.89 14.29
CA ALA A 338 27.25 -14.54 13.70
C ALA A 338 27.21 -14.50 12.16
N PRO A 339 28.37 -14.51 11.47
CA PRO A 339 28.43 -14.35 10.01
C PRO A 339 27.60 -15.37 9.21
N ASP A 340 27.50 -16.61 9.68
CA ASP A 340 26.69 -17.66 9.05
C ASP A 340 25.19 -17.37 9.13
N VAL A 341 24.71 -16.85 10.26
CA VAL A 341 23.32 -16.43 10.44
C VAL A 341 23.00 -15.22 9.56
N ILE A 342 23.90 -14.25 9.48
CA ILE A 342 23.76 -13.08 8.60
C ILE A 342 23.61 -13.53 7.15
N LYS A 343 24.50 -14.42 6.68
CA LYS A 343 24.45 -14.96 5.32
C LYS A 343 23.10 -15.61 5.02
N ARG A 344 22.63 -16.48 5.90
CA ARG A 344 21.34 -17.18 5.76
C ARG A 344 20.16 -16.20 5.73
N LEU A 345 20.17 -15.14 6.55
CA LEU A 345 19.12 -14.12 6.52
C LEU A 345 19.10 -13.33 5.21
N LEU A 346 20.28 -13.00 4.68
CA LEU A 346 20.43 -12.31 3.38
C LEU A 346 20.01 -13.19 2.19
N GLU A 347 20.13 -14.51 2.30
CA GLU A 347 19.59 -15.47 1.34
C GLU A 347 18.06 -15.61 1.47
N LEU A 348 17.56 -15.58 2.71
CA LEU A 348 16.14 -15.77 3.02
C LEU A 348 15.25 -14.61 2.55
N GLN A 349 15.74 -13.37 2.71
CA GLN A 349 15.06 -12.12 2.35
C GLN A 349 13.57 -12.09 2.72
N TRP A 350 13.27 -12.33 4.00
CA TRP A 350 11.89 -12.48 4.47
C TRP A 350 10.99 -11.28 4.15
N TRP A 351 11.56 -10.08 4.01
CA TRP A 351 10.87 -8.85 3.60
C TRP A 351 10.30 -8.89 2.17
N ASN A 352 10.76 -9.83 1.34
CA ASN A 352 10.25 -10.05 -0.02
C ASN A 352 9.15 -11.13 -0.08
N TRP A 353 8.77 -11.73 1.04
CA TRP A 353 7.73 -12.75 1.07
C TRP A 353 6.33 -12.15 0.89
N PRO A 354 5.35 -12.91 0.38
CA PRO A 354 3.95 -12.48 0.38
C PRO A 354 3.44 -12.22 1.80
N ASP A 355 2.56 -11.22 1.96
CA ASP A 355 2.01 -10.79 3.26
C ASP A 355 1.48 -11.94 4.11
N GLU A 356 0.76 -12.89 3.51
CA GLU A 356 0.22 -14.06 4.22
C GLU A 356 1.32 -14.95 4.81
N LYS A 357 2.45 -15.10 4.08
CA LYS A 357 3.61 -15.85 4.56
C LYS A 357 4.29 -15.09 5.71
N ILE A 358 4.43 -13.76 5.58
CA ILE A 358 4.98 -12.92 6.66
C ILE A 358 4.11 -13.05 7.91
N HIS A 359 2.79 -12.92 7.81
CA HIS A 359 1.88 -13.03 8.96
C HIS A 359 2.04 -14.35 9.72
N ARG A 360 2.13 -15.48 9.01
CA ARG A 360 2.40 -16.79 9.62
C ARG A 360 3.78 -16.89 10.24
N ALA A 361 4.77 -16.19 9.67
CA ALA A 361 6.15 -16.18 10.14
C ALA A 361 6.42 -15.22 11.30
N ILE A 362 5.56 -14.23 11.57
CA ILE A 362 5.76 -13.22 12.63
C ILE A 362 6.18 -13.83 13.98
N PRO A 363 5.52 -14.88 14.51
CA PRO A 363 5.94 -15.50 15.76
C PRO A 363 7.38 -16.03 15.72
N LEU A 364 7.79 -16.60 14.57
CA LEU A 364 9.13 -17.16 14.39
C LEU A 364 10.20 -16.07 14.23
N ILE A 365 9.90 -15.03 13.44
CA ILE A 365 10.77 -13.86 13.25
C ILE A 365 11.08 -13.23 14.61
N ARG A 366 10.05 -13.06 15.46
CA ARG A 366 10.17 -12.45 16.79
C ARG A 366 10.99 -13.30 17.78
N ILE A 367 10.98 -14.62 17.64
CA ILE A 367 11.79 -15.51 18.48
C ILE A 367 13.28 -15.46 18.08
N GLY A 368 13.59 -15.02 16.85
CA GLY A 368 14.97 -14.87 16.39
C GLY A 368 15.71 -16.19 16.15
N LYS A 369 14.98 -17.29 15.90
CA LYS A 369 15.55 -18.60 15.58
C LYS A 369 15.41 -18.91 14.09
N ILE A 370 16.47 -18.64 13.34
CA ILE A 370 16.49 -18.76 11.88
C ILE A 370 16.19 -20.18 11.39
N GLU A 371 16.57 -21.21 12.13
CA GLU A 371 16.32 -22.63 11.79
C GLU A 371 14.83 -22.95 11.74
N LEU A 372 14.00 -22.21 12.49
CA LEU A 372 12.55 -22.38 12.45
C LEU A 372 11.94 -21.63 11.26
N LEU A 373 12.54 -20.50 10.90
CA LEU A 373 12.08 -19.66 9.80
C LEU A 373 12.34 -20.33 8.44
N GLU A 374 13.47 -21.02 8.30
CA GLU A 374 13.82 -21.78 7.09
C GLU A 374 12.88 -22.95 6.81
N LYS A 375 12.20 -23.49 7.83
CA LYS A 375 11.18 -24.55 7.63
C LYS A 375 9.93 -24.07 6.89
N LEU A 376 9.80 -22.76 6.66
CA LEU A 376 8.74 -22.15 5.87
C LEU A 376 9.13 -21.91 4.41
N LEU A 377 10.38 -22.21 4.01
CA LEU A 377 10.78 -22.31 2.61
C LEU A 377 10.19 -23.59 2.03
#